data_AF-A0A0W0WGL3-F1
#
_entry.id   AF-A0A0W0WGL3-F1
#
_cell.length_a   1.000
_cell.length_b   1.000
_cell.length_c   1.000
_cell.angle_alpha   90.00
_cell.angle_beta   90.00
_cell.angle_gamma   90.00
#
_symmetry.space_group_name_H-M   'P 1'
#
loop_
_entity.id
_entity.type
_entity.pdbx_description
1 polymer ?
#
loop_
_entity_poly.entity_id
_entity_poly.type
_entity_poly.pdbx_seq_one_letter_code
_entity_poly.pdbx_strand_id
1 'polypeptide(L)'
;MLKDLHIAHITGTARVLQNKLFADRVEFGLPRRSIGQMFFKPYESKKEFIFCARHTLQPVALIGLGILSPIGVAIIPAVFLAASLGCLVIGGLAKSLGNQESALWWFKAAEEIVSRLLQTIINLVVLPVSAVALLTRSVSTGLQAASIYDYDAPPEDKNSESMVHADDNYPESMVHA
;
A
#
# COMPACT_ATOMS: atom_id res chain seq x y z
N MET A 1 -16.42 12.53 1.96
CA MET A 1 -15.71 12.58 0.65
C MET A 1 -14.67 11.47 0.64
N LEU A 2 -14.76 10.48 -0.26
CA LEU A 2 -13.89 9.28 -0.40
C LEU A 2 -12.41 9.59 -0.73
N LYS A 3 -11.88 10.77 -0.38
CA LYS A 3 -10.69 11.33 -1.03
C LYS A 3 -9.39 10.56 -0.78
N ASP A 4 -9.33 9.71 0.23
CA ASP A 4 -8.15 8.89 0.49
C ASP A 4 -8.52 7.41 0.45
N LEU A 5 -8.89 6.93 -0.74
CA LEU A 5 -8.90 5.50 -1.00
C LEU A 5 -7.47 4.97 -0.75
N HIS A 6 -7.26 4.18 0.31
CA HIS A 6 -5.93 3.72 0.72
C HIS A 6 -5.41 2.60 -0.20
N ILE A 7 -5.30 2.81 -1.51
CA ILE A 7 -4.42 2.00 -2.39
C ILE A 7 -2.99 2.56 -2.32
N ALA A 8 -2.81 3.72 -1.69
CA ALA A 8 -1.54 4.42 -1.56
C ALA A 8 -0.41 3.58 -0.92
N HIS A 9 -0.76 2.57 -0.10
CA HIS A 9 0.19 1.61 0.46
C HIS A 9 0.83 0.70 -0.59
N ILE A 10 0.15 0.44 -1.72
CA ILE A 10 0.64 -0.33 -2.85
C ILE A 10 1.35 0.59 -3.85
N THR A 11 0.70 1.71 -4.21
CA THR A 11 1.17 2.61 -5.27
C THR A 11 2.32 3.51 -4.84
N GLY A 12 2.64 3.56 -3.55
CA GLY A 12 3.66 4.46 -2.98
C GLY A 12 3.26 5.94 -3.01
N THR A 13 1.99 6.25 -3.25
CA THR A 13 1.48 7.64 -3.33
C THR A 13 1.19 8.26 -1.97
N ALA A 14 1.55 7.56 -0.89
CA ALA A 14 1.38 7.97 0.50
C ALA A 14 2.72 7.94 1.24
N ARG A 15 3.00 9.01 1.99
CA ARG A 15 4.09 9.07 2.96
C ARG A 15 3.55 8.88 4.36
N VAL A 16 4.07 7.89 5.07
CA VAL A 16 3.65 7.63 6.46
C VAL A 16 4.46 8.49 7.41
N LEU A 17 3.82 9.52 7.99
CA LEU A 17 4.45 10.42 8.95
C LEU A 17 4.51 9.77 10.33
N GLN A 18 3.44 9.11 10.75
CA GLN A 18 3.33 8.47 12.06
C GLN A 18 2.38 7.28 12.04
N ASN A 19 2.82 6.15 12.59
CA ASN A 19 1.94 5.01 12.84
C ASN A 19 1.27 5.16 14.21
N LYS A 20 -0.05 5.05 14.26
CA LYS A 20 -0.81 4.89 15.52
C LYS A 20 -1.60 3.59 15.46
N LEU A 21 -2.22 3.19 16.56
CA LEU A 21 -2.96 1.92 16.60
C LEU A 21 -4.22 1.94 15.72
N PHE A 22 -4.93 3.07 15.66
CA PHE A 22 -6.25 3.17 15.00
C PHE A 22 -6.36 4.26 13.91
N ALA A 23 -5.32 5.10 13.78
CA ALA A 23 -5.32 6.23 12.84
C ALA A 23 -3.88 6.66 12.52
N ASP A 24 -3.33 6.13 11.43
CA ASP A 24 -2.02 6.55 10.94
C ASP A 24 -2.11 7.97 10.38
N ARG A 25 -1.06 8.78 10.62
CA ARG A 25 -0.92 10.06 9.92
C ARG A 25 -0.16 9.83 8.63
N VAL A 26 -0.85 10.09 7.53
CA VAL A 26 -0.37 9.86 6.17
C VAL A 26 -0.50 11.16 5.38
N GLU A 27 0.53 11.48 4.63
CA GLU A 27 0.52 12.54 3.63
C GLU A 27 0.29 11.92 2.26
N PHE A 28 -0.72 12.39 1.54
CA PHE A 28 -1.10 11.89 0.22
C PHE A 28 -0.70 12.89 -0.87
N GLY A 29 -0.55 12.40 -2.11
CA GLY A 29 -0.23 13.24 -3.27
C GLY A 29 1.20 13.09 -3.78
N LEU A 30 1.92 12.07 -3.33
CA LEU A 30 3.22 11.71 -3.91
C LEU A 30 3.05 11.14 -5.33
N PRO A 31 4.06 11.30 -6.21
CA PRO A 31 4.05 10.71 -7.54
C PRO A 31 3.89 9.19 -7.44
N ARG A 32 3.08 8.63 -8.34
CA ARG A 32 2.82 7.19 -8.41
C ARG A 32 4.10 6.45 -8.83
N ARG A 33 4.48 5.44 -8.07
CA ARG A 33 5.60 4.56 -8.42
C ARG A 33 5.31 3.81 -9.73
N SER A 34 6.35 3.49 -10.50
CA SER A 34 6.21 2.57 -11.63
C SER A 34 5.80 1.17 -11.13
N ILE A 35 5.26 0.33 -12.00
CA ILE A 35 4.84 -1.04 -11.62
C ILE A 35 6.01 -1.80 -10.98
N GLY A 36 7.20 -1.75 -11.59
CA GLY A 36 8.40 -2.37 -11.01
C GLY A 36 8.73 -1.82 -9.62
N GLN A 37 8.61 -0.51 -9.42
CA GLN A 37 8.85 0.12 -8.12
C GLN A 37 7.77 -0.23 -7.08
N MET A 38 6.53 -0.52 -7.48
CA MET A 38 5.48 -0.95 -6.56
C MET A 38 5.77 -2.31 -5.93
N PHE A 39 6.46 -3.20 -6.65
CA PHE A 39 6.73 -4.56 -6.16
C PHE A 39 8.16 -4.75 -5.66
N PHE A 40 9.15 -4.11 -6.28
CA PHE A 40 10.55 -4.44 -6.02
C PHE A 40 11.32 -3.32 -5.32
N LYS A 41 10.79 -2.09 -5.27
CA LYS A 41 11.46 -1.03 -4.52
C LYS A 41 11.38 -1.35 -3.01
N PRO A 42 12.51 -1.38 -2.29
CA PRO A 42 12.53 -1.55 -0.84
C PRO A 42 11.64 -0.55 -0.08
N TYR A 43 11.35 -0.82 1.18
CA TYR A 43 10.65 0.14 2.03
C TYR A 43 11.57 1.31 2.38
N GLU A 44 11.07 2.53 2.20
CA GLU A 44 11.81 3.76 2.53
C GLU A 44 11.96 3.92 4.05
N SER A 45 11.06 3.32 4.83
CA SER A 45 11.11 3.36 6.28
C SER A 45 10.35 2.21 6.94
N LYS A 46 10.68 1.94 8.21
CA LYS A 46 9.90 1.03 9.08
C LYS A 46 8.43 1.42 9.16
N LYS A 47 8.12 2.72 9.09
CA LYS A 47 6.75 3.25 9.14
C LYS A 47 5.94 2.85 7.91
N GLU A 48 6.55 2.93 6.73
CA GLU A 48 5.97 2.48 5.47
C GLU A 48 5.69 0.97 5.51
N PHE A 49 6.66 0.18 5.99
CA PHE A 49 6.48 -1.26 6.16
C PHE A 49 5.28 -1.59 7.06
N ILE A 50 5.20 -1.00 8.25
CA ILE A 50 4.09 -1.25 9.20
C ILE A 50 2.74 -0.87 8.57
N PHE A 51 2.69 0.26 7.86
CA PHE A 51 1.49 0.72 7.18
C PHE A 51 1.04 -0.27 6.09
N CYS A 52 1.95 -0.72 5.22
CA CYS A 52 1.67 -1.71 4.18
C CYS A 52 1.25 -3.05 4.78
N ALA A 53 1.97 -3.52 5.80
CA ALA A 53 1.67 -4.75 6.50
C ALA A 53 0.29 -4.70 7.15
N ARG A 54 -0.10 -3.61 7.80
CA ARG A 54 -1.44 -3.49 8.40
C ARG A 54 -2.55 -3.57 7.36
N HIS A 55 -2.42 -2.84 6.26
CA HIS A 55 -3.44 -2.81 5.21
C HIS A 55 -3.51 -4.12 4.40
N THR A 56 -2.49 -4.98 4.50
CA THR A 56 -2.45 -6.31 3.86
C THR A 56 -2.85 -7.43 4.84
N LEU A 57 -2.38 -7.41 6.09
CA LEU A 57 -2.63 -8.48 7.07
C LEU A 57 -4.01 -8.38 7.71
N GLN A 58 -4.58 -7.19 7.87
CA GLN A 58 -5.92 -7.03 8.40
C GLN A 58 -7.00 -7.75 7.55
N PRO A 59 -7.05 -7.59 6.21
CA PRO A 59 -7.98 -8.37 5.39
C PRO A 59 -7.66 -9.88 5.38
N VAL A 60 -6.38 -10.29 5.47
CA VAL A 60 -6.02 -11.72 5.64
C VAL A 60 -6.60 -12.29 6.92
N ALA A 61 -6.49 -11.56 8.03
CA ALA A 61 -7.07 -11.97 9.31
C ALA A 61 -8.60 -12.07 9.24
N LEU A 62 -9.26 -11.17 8.50
CA LEU A 62 -10.71 -11.26 8.26
C LEU A 62 -11.10 -12.48 7.44
N ILE A 63 -10.33 -12.85 6.40
CA ILE A 63 -10.55 -14.09 5.65
C ILE A 63 -10.35 -15.30 6.56
N GLY A 64 -9.27 -15.33 7.34
CA GLY A 64 -9.01 -16.40 8.30
C GLY A 64 -10.15 -16.56 9.31
N LEU A 65 -10.66 -15.44 9.84
CA LEU A 65 -11.83 -15.43 10.70
C LEU A 65 -13.08 -15.97 9.98
N GLY A 66 -13.26 -15.66 8.69
CA GLY A 66 -14.35 -16.17 7.88
C GLY A 66 -14.31 -17.66 7.62
N ILE A 67 -13.11 -18.22 7.45
CA ILE A 67 -12.92 -19.67 7.32
C ILE A 67 -13.28 -20.36 8.65
N LEU A 68 -12.90 -19.76 9.78
CA LEU A 68 -13.16 -20.32 11.11
C LEU A 68 -14.61 -20.12 11.57
N SER A 69 -15.25 -19.02 11.19
CA SER A 69 -16.63 -18.69 11.53
C SER A 69 -17.27 -17.84 10.42
N PRO A 70 -17.97 -18.45 9.45
CA PRO A 70 -18.59 -17.73 8.34
C PRO A 70 -19.68 -16.76 8.81
N ILE A 71 -20.29 -17.06 9.97
CA ILE A 71 -21.28 -16.19 10.62
C ILE A 71 -20.63 -14.87 11.06
N GLY A 72 -19.39 -14.92 11.57
CA GLY A 72 -18.66 -13.73 12.03
C GLY A 72 -18.44 -12.70 10.92
N VAL A 73 -18.19 -13.16 9.69
CA VAL A 73 -17.97 -12.27 8.53
C VAL A 73 -19.24 -11.55 8.10
N ALA A 74 -20.42 -12.14 8.29
CA ALA A 74 -21.70 -11.49 7.99
C ALA A 74 -22.13 -10.53 9.12
N ILE A 75 -21.90 -10.91 10.37
CA ILE A 75 -22.30 -10.11 11.54
C ILE A 75 -21.51 -8.81 11.63
N ILE A 76 -20.19 -8.84 11.38
CA ILE A 76 -19.33 -7.66 11.58
C ILE A 76 -19.81 -6.46 10.72
N PRO A 77 -19.96 -6.56 9.38
CA PRO A 77 -20.50 -5.48 8.56
C PRO A 77 -21.90 -5.03 9.00
N ALA A 78 -22.76 -5.97 9.38
CA ALA A 78 -24.12 -5.65 9.83
C ALA A 78 -24.11 -4.79 11.10
N VAL A 79 -23.24 -5.11 12.07
CA VAL A 79 -23.08 -4.33 13.31
C VAL A 79 -22.55 -2.92 13.00
N PHE A 80 -21.55 -2.79 12.11
CA PHE A 80 -21.03 -1.48 11.73
C PHE A 80 -22.06 -0.63 10.97
N LEU A 81 -22.85 -1.23 10.08
CA LEU A 81 -23.95 -0.53 9.39
C LEU A 81 -25.04 -0.11 10.37
N ALA A 82 -25.44 -0.97 11.29
CA ALA A 82 -26.42 -0.63 12.33
C ALA A 82 -25.93 0.51 13.23
N ALA A 83 -24.64 0.49 13.62
CA ALA A 83 -24.03 1.57 14.40
C ALA A 83 -23.99 2.90 13.63
N SER A 84 -23.65 2.86 12.34
CA SER A 84 -23.69 4.05 11.47
C SER A 84 -25.11 4.61 11.33
N LEU A 85 -26.10 3.74 11.14
CA LEU A 85 -27.50 4.13 11.07
C LEU A 85 -27.97 4.77 12.40
N GLY A 86 -27.58 4.20 13.53
CA GLY A 86 -27.84 4.78 14.85
C GLY A 86 -27.24 6.19 14.99
N CYS A 87 -26.00 6.38 14.56
CA CYS A 87 -25.36 7.71 14.54
C CYS A 87 -26.12 8.70 13.65
N LEU A 88 -26.61 8.27 12.48
CA LEU A 88 -27.41 9.12 11.59
C LEU A 88 -28.74 9.53 12.22
N VAL A 89 -29.43 8.59 12.89
CA VAL A 89 -30.69 8.88 13.59
C VAL A 89 -30.47 9.86 14.73
N ILE A 90 -29.45 9.63 15.58
CA ILE A 90 -29.11 10.53 16.69
C ILE A 90 -28.70 11.91 16.16
N GLY A 91 -27.90 11.96 15.10
CA GLY A 91 -27.50 13.21 14.45
C GLY A 91 -28.70 13.98 13.88
N GLY A 92 -29.66 13.28 13.26
CA GLY A 92 -30.92 13.84 12.78
C GLY A 92 -31.77 14.42 13.90
N LEU A 93 -31.90 13.69 15.02
CA LEU A 93 -32.62 14.15 16.21
C LEU A 93 -31.93 15.38 16.84
N ALA A 94 -30.61 15.36 17.01
CA ALA A 94 -29.86 16.49 17.53
C ALA A 94 -30.03 17.74 16.65
N LYS A 95 -30.05 17.57 15.32
CA LYS A 95 -30.31 18.66 14.37
C LYS A 95 -31.72 19.21 14.53
N SER A 96 -32.72 18.33 14.72
CA SER A 96 -34.12 18.75 14.92
C SER A 96 -34.35 19.52 16.23
N LEU A 97 -33.53 19.26 17.24
CA LEU A 97 -33.52 19.96 18.53
C LEU A 97 -32.68 21.25 18.51
N GLY A 98 -32.14 21.66 17.35
CA GLY A 98 -31.33 22.87 17.20
C GLY A 98 -29.86 22.73 17.63
N ASN A 99 -29.42 21.54 18.06
CA ASN A 99 -28.03 21.30 18.50
C ASN A 99 -27.13 20.92 17.31
N GLN A 100 -26.63 21.95 16.61
CA GLN A 100 -25.84 21.76 15.39
C GLN A 100 -24.47 21.11 15.62
N GLU A 101 -23.78 21.42 16.71
CA GLU A 101 -22.46 20.81 17.00
C GLU A 101 -22.58 19.31 17.22
N SER A 102 -23.57 18.87 18.02
CA SER A 102 -23.78 17.45 18.28
C SER A 102 -24.21 16.73 17.01
N ALA A 103 -25.10 17.33 16.20
CA ALA A 103 -25.49 16.77 14.92
C ALA A 103 -24.29 16.56 13.98
N LEU A 104 -23.41 17.56 13.87
CA LEU A 104 -22.20 17.49 13.05
C LEU A 104 -21.27 16.37 13.53
N TRP A 105 -21.10 16.22 14.85
CA TRP A 105 -20.26 15.17 15.42
C TRP A 105 -20.80 13.77 15.08
N TRP A 106 -22.09 13.53 15.28
CA TRP A 106 -22.73 12.25 14.97
C TRP A 106 -22.71 11.91 13.48
N PHE A 107 -22.89 12.90 12.61
CA PHE A 107 -22.77 12.69 11.16
C PHE A 107 -21.33 12.36 10.74
N LYS A 108 -20.33 13.02 11.32
CA LYS A 108 -18.92 12.69 11.08
C LYS A 108 -18.57 11.28 11.56
N ALA A 109 -19.08 10.88 12.73
CA ALA A 109 -18.88 9.52 13.23
C ALA A 109 -19.50 8.47 12.30
N ALA A 110 -20.72 8.73 11.80
CA ALA A 110 -21.37 7.85 10.83
C ALA A 110 -20.58 7.72 9.52
N GLU A 111 -20.08 8.85 9.00
CA GLU A 111 -19.22 8.89 7.80
C GLU A 111 -17.92 8.10 8.02
N GLU A 112 -17.27 8.26 9.17
CA GLU A 112 -16.03 7.57 9.50
C GLU A 112 -16.24 6.05 9.56
N ILE A 113 -17.34 5.58 10.15
CA ILE A 113 -17.68 4.16 10.21
C ILE A 113 -17.85 3.58 8.80
N VAL A 114 -18.62 4.26 7.94
CA VAL A 114 -18.86 3.81 6.56
C VAL A 114 -17.57 3.81 5.76
N SER A 115 -16.76 4.86 5.90
CA SER A 115 -15.46 4.98 5.23
C SER A 115 -14.52 3.83 5.61
N ARG A 116 -14.43 3.48 6.89
CA ARG A 116 -13.62 2.36 7.38
C ARG A 116 -14.12 1.01 6.84
N LEU A 117 -15.44 0.82 6.77
CA LEU A 117 -16.03 -0.40 6.21
C LEU A 117 -15.72 -0.54 4.71
N LEU A 118 -15.90 0.54 3.94
CA LEU A 118 -15.55 0.58 2.52
C LEU A 118 -14.06 0.34 2.29
N GLN A 119 -13.20 0.96 3.09
CA GLN A 119 -11.75 0.75 3.01
C GLN A 119 -11.37 -0.71 3.27
N THR A 120 -12.06 -1.37 4.20
CA THR A 120 -11.87 -2.80 4.48
C THR A 120 -12.23 -3.67 3.27
N ILE A 121 -13.36 -3.37 2.61
CA ILE A 121 -13.78 -4.05 1.38
C ILE A 121 -12.73 -3.84 0.27
N ILE A 122 -12.26 -2.61 0.10
CA ILE A 122 -11.25 -2.29 -0.92
C ILE A 122 -9.95 -3.06 -0.64
N ASN A 123 -9.47 -3.05 0.60
CA ASN A 123 -8.29 -3.81 1.02
C ASN A 123 -8.45 -5.31 0.74
N LEU A 124 -9.65 -5.87 0.91
CA LEU A 124 -9.96 -7.26 0.58
C LEU A 124 -9.89 -7.53 -0.92
N VAL A 125 -10.41 -6.61 -1.75
CA VAL A 125 -10.37 -6.72 -3.22
C VAL A 125 -8.94 -6.61 -3.75
N VAL A 126 -8.14 -5.68 -3.21
CA VAL A 126 -6.74 -5.50 -3.64
C VAL A 126 -5.76 -6.46 -2.95
N LEU A 127 -6.25 -7.32 -2.05
CA LEU A 127 -5.43 -8.21 -1.24
C LEU A 127 -4.43 -9.05 -2.05
N PRO A 128 -4.78 -9.68 -3.18
CA PRO A 128 -3.81 -10.48 -3.93
C PRO A 128 -2.61 -9.63 -4.38
N VAL A 129 -2.88 -8.39 -4.81
CA VAL A 129 -1.86 -7.46 -5.28
C VAL A 129 -1.03 -6.93 -4.11
N SER A 130 -1.68 -6.55 -3.00
CA SER A 130 -0.98 -6.05 -1.82
C SER A 130 -0.14 -7.13 -1.14
N ALA A 131 -0.58 -8.39 -1.14
CA ALA A 131 0.17 -9.52 -0.62
C ALA A 131 1.44 -9.78 -1.44
N VAL A 132 1.33 -9.79 -2.78
CA VAL A 132 2.49 -9.93 -3.66
C VAL A 132 3.45 -8.76 -3.43
N ALA A 133 2.95 -7.52 -3.42
CA ALA A 133 3.78 -6.35 -3.17
C ALA A 133 4.46 -6.39 -1.78
N LEU A 134 3.74 -6.81 -0.74
CA LEU A 134 4.30 -6.94 0.60
C LEU A 134 5.47 -7.94 0.61
N LEU A 135 5.29 -9.10 -0.02
CA LEU A 135 6.28 -10.16 -0.09
C LEU A 135 7.51 -9.74 -0.90
N THR A 136 7.31 -9.28 -2.14
CA THR A 136 8.41 -8.91 -3.03
C THR A 136 9.22 -7.75 -2.46
N ARG A 137 8.56 -6.73 -1.89
CA ARG A 137 9.25 -5.60 -1.25
C ARG A 137 9.96 -5.99 0.04
N SER A 138 9.41 -6.94 0.81
CA SER A 138 10.09 -7.45 2.01
C SER A 138 11.36 -8.21 1.65
N VAL A 139 11.31 -9.02 0.59
CA VAL A 139 12.50 -9.69 0.05
C VAL A 139 13.52 -8.66 -0.43
N SER A 140 13.12 -7.69 -1.26
CA SER A 140 14.02 -6.62 -1.71
C SER A 140 14.64 -5.84 -0.56
N THR A 141 13.86 -5.54 0.48
CA THR A 141 14.37 -4.84 1.68
C THR A 141 15.37 -5.70 2.46
N GLY A 142 15.14 -7.02 2.55
CA GLY A 142 16.07 -7.96 3.16
C GLY A 142 17.38 -8.08 2.37
N LEU A 143 17.29 -8.17 1.04
CA LEU A 143 18.46 -8.24 0.17
C LEU A 143 19.28 -6.95 0.19
N GLN A 144 18.62 -5.79 0.26
CA GLN A 144 19.29 -4.50 0.43
C GLN A 144 19.96 -4.37 1.80
N ALA A 145 19.30 -4.84 2.86
CA ALA A 145 19.89 -4.86 4.20
C ALA A 145 21.10 -5.82 4.31
N ALA A 146 21.16 -6.85 3.47
CA ALA A 146 22.29 -7.77 3.37
C ALA A 146 23.40 -7.30 2.42
N SER A 147 23.25 -6.11 1.80
CA SER A 147 24.17 -5.58 0.78
C SER A 147 24.33 -6.47 -0.47
N ILE A 148 23.35 -7.34 -0.75
CA ILE A 148 23.35 -8.25 -1.92
C ILE A 148 22.69 -7.57 -3.13
N TYR A 149 21.83 -6.59 -2.88
CA TYR A 149 21.00 -5.95 -3.89
C TYR A 149 20.88 -4.46 -3.62
N ASP A 150 21.17 -3.63 -4.61
CA ASP A 150 20.86 -2.20 -4.56
C ASP A 150 19.90 -1.85 -5.70
N TYR A 151 18.65 -1.55 -5.33
CA TYR A 151 17.60 -1.18 -6.30
C TYR A 151 17.93 0.15 -6.99
N ASP A 152 18.60 1.06 -6.29
CA ASP A 152 18.88 2.42 -6.76
C ASP A 152 20.28 2.51 -7.42
N ALA A 153 21.00 1.38 -7.54
CA ALA A 153 22.27 1.34 -8.25
C ALA A 153 22.08 1.68 -9.74
N PRO A 154 23.03 2.43 -10.35
CA PRO A 154 23.01 2.66 -11.78
C PRO A 154 23.08 1.30 -12.50
N PRO A 155 22.38 1.13 -13.64
CA PRO A 155 22.47 -0.10 -14.41
C PRO A 155 23.94 -0.35 -14.78
N GLU A 156 24.46 -1.54 -14.46
CA GLU A 156 25.80 -1.95 -14.90
C GLU A 156 25.88 -1.86 -16.42
N ASP A 157 26.78 -1.00 -16.89
CA ASP A 157 27.05 -0.78 -18.30
C ASP A 157 27.64 -2.07 -18.88
N LYS A 158 26.82 -2.90 -19.53
CA LYS A 158 27.25 -4.16 -20.17
C LYS A 158 28.17 -3.97 -21.39
N ASN A 159 28.63 -2.75 -21.64
CA ASN A 159 29.49 -2.39 -22.77
C ASN A 159 30.99 -2.31 -22.41
N SER A 160 31.38 -2.54 -21.16
CA SER A 160 32.80 -2.51 -20.75
C SER A 160 33.52 -3.86 -20.85
N GLU A 161 32.82 -4.97 -21.15
CA GLU A 161 33.43 -6.30 -21.27
C GLU A 161 33.73 -6.76 -22.71
N SER A 162 33.38 -6.00 -23.75
CA SER A 162 33.67 -6.39 -25.15
C SER A 162 34.92 -5.74 -25.75
N MET A 163 35.77 -5.08 -24.95
CA MET A 163 36.95 -4.35 -25.45
C MET A 163 38.30 -4.94 -25.02
N VAL A 164 38.32 -6.18 -24.53
CA VAL A 164 39.56 -6.91 -24.22
C VAL A 164 39.46 -8.31 -24.79
N HIS A 165 39.49 -8.44 -26.13
CA HIS A 165 39.95 -9.61 -26.90
C HIS A 165 39.58 -9.40 -28.38
N ALA A 166 40.28 -8.48 -29.04
CA ALA A 166 40.29 -8.38 -30.50
C ALA A 166 41.68 -7.88 -30.94
N ASP A 167 42.71 -8.64 -30.59
CA ASP A 167 44.04 -8.52 -31.19
C ASP A 167 44.48 -9.93 -31.59
N ASP A 168 43.82 -10.47 -32.60
CA ASP A 168 44.29 -11.64 -33.33
C ASP A 168 43.91 -11.49 -34.81
N ASN A 169 44.95 -11.28 -35.63
CA ASN A 169 45.08 -11.54 -37.06
C ASN A 169 44.17 -10.82 -38.06
N TYR A 170 44.78 -9.96 -38.90
CA TYR A 170 44.74 -10.14 -40.37
C TYR A 170 46.06 -9.67 -41.02
N PRO A 171 46.61 -10.41 -42.01
CA PRO A 171 47.77 -9.99 -42.79
C PRO A 171 47.32 -9.13 -43.97
N GLU A 172 47.83 -7.90 -44.08
CA GLU A 172 47.75 -7.14 -45.34
C GLU A 172 48.92 -7.53 -46.25
N SER A 173 48.57 -8.26 -47.30
CA SER A 173 49.38 -8.47 -48.47
C SER A 173 49.54 -7.18 -49.27
N MET A 174 50.77 -7.01 -49.80
CA MET A 174 51.09 -6.61 -51.19
C MET A 174 51.47 -5.15 -51.54
N VAL A 175 52.65 -5.07 -52.17
CA VAL A 175 53.02 -4.27 -53.38
C VAL A 175 53.53 -2.83 -53.18
N HIS A 176 54.84 -2.66 -53.42
CA HIS A 176 55.47 -1.88 -54.52
C HIS A 176 57.00 -2.10 -54.41
N ALA A 177 57.62 -2.78 -55.38
CA ALA A 177 58.29 -2.22 -56.56
C ALA A 177 59.51 -1.35 -56.21
#